data_AF-A0A485KGX6-F1
#
_entry.id   AF-A0A485KGX6-F1
#
_cell.length_a   1.000
_cell.length_b   1.000
_cell.length_c   1.000
_cell.angle_alpha   90.00
_cell.angle_beta   90.00
_cell.angle_gamma   90.00
#
_symmetry.space_group_name_H-M   'P 1'
#
loop_
_entity.id
_entity.type
_entity.pdbx_description
1 polymer ?
#
loop_
_entity_poly.entity_id
_entity_poly.type
_entity_poly.pdbx_seq_one_letter_code
_entity_poly.pdbx_strand_id
1 'polypeptide(L)'
;MASPNHSSQAIVATLLPSNEILELLTVSFPSQSATHTFAVKMFLSDNEDLPMRLWLESNDTKHQWECLVLDTQNHVPKGAKYVLPWDSVVSSLKSGLEHLASHATCECDYVVTLEDGDSGHLRLALVLPYARSYYATYSFDLVPMAIEKVDIVHAQLRDVQAQLRVVQAQLYDTLMVKQLDRIPANVADDKFLVGDVEAPLRVLQDAAAIENSSSINAQFRHSQAQFDDIKSELSTIKTQLRDTQDSIAAQHADKAQAHNFDTVHHLGDDVQAQLSAIRDELGDFKAVQDAVAIKNANNAQALFHGLQTEIRDVQAQLASGKASQDTFAIENASSVQAQLLGFQAQLRDIKTLFRNSQDTAGIEYARFQAQFIDIQAQVFAVHAQHREMVDIVQTQLGNVQAQLRDVTPLIETVKWDSVRAQLCDFKAQLFDFSAQLRDVQDAAAIPSAVPAIAPIYVSWTSAESASPSMFLKWIAAPTNIFEYQTSADCTTIRLAKRGLYYVEAHGVIDAVSQGSGMRLVVDGVNIHTSPLDHNIRRSNPVVRISHMLIASKQLRLRFQCFGTYNIDQGATLTVVLMNEFA
;
A
#
# COMPACT_ATOMS: atom_id res chain seq x y z
N MET A 1 45.03 -1.14 0.32
CA MET A 1 43.56 -1.08 0.49
C MET A 1 42.99 -0.59 -0.82
N ALA A 2 42.50 -1.51 -1.65
CA ALA A 2 42.03 -1.22 -3.00
C ALA A 2 40.49 -1.09 -2.99
N SER A 3 39.98 -0.01 -3.56
CA SER A 3 38.55 0.24 -3.74
C SER A 3 37.89 -0.84 -4.61
N PRO A 4 36.65 -1.27 -4.32
CA PRO A 4 35.93 -2.19 -5.19
C PRO A 4 35.40 -1.49 -6.44
N ASN A 5 35.47 -2.21 -7.56
CA ASN A 5 35.07 -1.84 -8.91
C ASN A 5 33.67 -1.22 -9.01
N HIS A 6 33.59 0.01 -9.51
CA HIS A 6 32.35 0.66 -9.95
C HIS A 6 31.79 0.12 -11.28
N SER A 7 32.49 -0.79 -11.95
CA SER A 7 32.12 -1.27 -13.31
C SER A 7 31.09 -2.41 -13.34
N SER A 8 30.68 -2.97 -12.19
CA SER A 8 29.70 -4.08 -12.15
C SER A 8 28.25 -3.63 -11.97
N GLN A 9 27.98 -2.37 -11.61
CA GLN A 9 26.60 -1.87 -11.42
C GLN A 9 25.94 -1.44 -12.74
N ALA A 10 26.71 -1.10 -13.78
CA ALA A 10 26.16 -0.55 -15.03
C ALA A 10 25.50 -1.59 -15.96
N ILE A 11 25.77 -2.88 -15.80
CA ILE A 11 25.23 -3.95 -16.68
C ILE A 11 23.93 -4.58 -16.10
N VAL A 12 23.67 -4.41 -14.80
CA VAL A 12 22.48 -4.95 -14.11
C VAL A 12 21.24 -4.06 -14.31
N ALA A 13 21.40 -2.81 -14.76
CA ALA A 13 20.29 -1.88 -15.01
C ALA A 13 19.36 -2.27 -16.17
N THR A 14 19.67 -3.33 -16.93
CA THR A 14 19.04 -3.57 -18.22
C THR A 14 17.74 -4.38 -18.20
N LEU A 15 17.35 -5.07 -17.11
CA LEU A 15 16.06 -5.80 -17.05
C LEU A 15 15.59 -5.96 -15.59
N LEU A 16 15.31 -4.86 -14.88
CA LEU A 16 14.57 -4.96 -13.62
C LEU A 16 13.13 -5.42 -13.93
N PRO A 17 12.59 -6.40 -13.18
CA PRO A 17 11.20 -6.82 -13.33
C PRO A 17 10.26 -5.61 -13.17
N SER A 18 9.35 -5.42 -14.14
CA SER A 18 8.43 -4.28 -14.17
C SER A 18 6.95 -4.68 -14.13
N ASN A 19 6.63 -5.96 -14.30
CA ASN A 19 5.24 -6.43 -14.24
C ASN A 19 4.79 -6.52 -12.78
N GLU A 20 4.01 -5.54 -12.32
CA GLU A 20 3.53 -5.47 -10.95
C GLU A 20 2.46 -6.55 -10.71
N ILE A 21 2.72 -7.45 -9.76
CA ILE A 21 1.82 -8.56 -9.43
C ILE A 21 1.14 -8.40 -8.06
N LEU A 22 1.61 -7.46 -7.24
CA LEU A 22 1.06 -7.13 -5.93
C LEU A 22 1.40 -5.68 -5.57
N GLU A 23 0.40 -4.92 -5.14
CA GLU A 23 0.55 -3.61 -4.50
C GLU A 23 -0.31 -3.56 -3.24
N LEU A 24 0.33 -3.35 -2.09
CA LEU A 24 -0.33 -3.20 -0.80
C LEU A 24 0.18 -1.91 -0.14
N LEU A 25 -0.72 -0.98 0.16
CA LEU A 25 -0.34 0.34 0.69
C LEU A 25 -0.10 0.34 2.21
N THR A 26 -0.68 -0.63 2.92
CA THR A 26 -0.61 -0.69 4.38
C THR A 26 -0.56 -2.14 4.83
N VAL A 27 0.64 -2.60 5.15
CA VAL A 27 0.92 -3.90 5.72
C VAL A 27 1.52 -3.69 7.11
N SER A 28 0.97 -4.36 8.12
CA SER A 28 1.54 -4.42 9.46
C SER A 28 2.14 -5.80 9.69
N PHE A 29 3.39 -5.85 10.14
CA PHE A 29 4.06 -7.10 10.46
C PHE A 29 4.00 -7.32 11.97
N PRO A 30 3.52 -8.47 12.47
CA PRO A 30 3.43 -8.75 13.91
C PRO A 30 4.78 -8.70 14.63
N SER A 31 5.88 -8.92 13.90
CA SER A 31 7.26 -8.81 14.42
C SER A 31 7.73 -7.36 14.59
N GLN A 32 7.00 -6.39 14.06
CA GLN A 32 7.29 -4.97 14.16
C GLN A 32 6.32 -4.30 15.16
N SER A 33 6.63 -3.07 15.59
CA SER A 33 5.69 -2.30 16.41
C SER A 33 4.33 -2.21 15.71
N ALA A 34 3.23 -2.42 16.44
CA ALA A 34 1.86 -2.38 15.89
C ALA A 34 1.50 -1.05 15.21
N THR A 35 2.26 0.01 15.48
CA THR A 35 2.10 1.32 14.86
C THR A 35 2.84 1.48 13.54
N HIS A 36 3.87 0.66 13.27
CA HIS A 36 4.65 0.76 12.04
C HIS A 36 3.96 0.00 10.91
N THR A 37 3.73 0.71 9.81
CA THR A 37 3.13 0.13 8.60
C THR A 37 4.03 0.34 7.40
N PHE A 38 3.90 -0.55 6.42
CA PHE A 38 4.72 -0.56 5.23
C PHE A 38 3.86 -0.62 3.97
N ALA A 39 4.29 0.08 2.92
CA ALA A 39 3.84 -0.22 1.57
C ALA A 39 4.73 -1.32 0.98
N VAL A 40 4.12 -2.30 0.33
CA VAL A 40 4.78 -3.48 -0.24
C VAL A 40 4.39 -3.61 -1.69
N LYS A 41 5.38 -3.80 -2.57
CA LYS A 41 5.18 -4.11 -3.98
C LYS A 41 6.00 -5.33 -4.39
N MET A 42 5.43 -6.13 -5.29
CA MET A 42 6.11 -7.26 -5.90
C MET A 42 6.01 -7.14 -7.43
N PHE A 43 7.13 -7.38 -8.10
CA PHE A 43 7.22 -7.36 -9.56
C PHE A 43 7.82 -8.67 -10.06
N LEU A 44 7.30 -9.20 -11.17
CA LEU A 44 7.87 -10.33 -11.90
C LEU A 44 8.33 -9.90 -13.31
N SER A 45 9.09 -10.78 -13.96
CA SER A 45 9.40 -10.61 -15.38
C SER A 45 8.13 -10.72 -16.23
N ASP A 46 8.19 -10.27 -17.49
CA ASP A 46 7.04 -10.29 -18.40
C ASP A 46 6.48 -11.70 -18.66
N ASN A 47 7.31 -12.74 -18.45
CA ASN A 47 6.90 -14.13 -18.57
C ASN A 47 6.26 -14.69 -17.29
N GLU A 48 5.99 -13.84 -16.30
CA GLU A 48 5.53 -14.20 -14.96
C GLU A 48 6.46 -15.18 -14.23
N ASP A 49 7.75 -15.20 -14.59
CA ASP A 49 8.80 -16.04 -13.99
C ASP A 49 9.82 -15.15 -13.26
N LEU A 50 10.75 -15.78 -12.53
CA LEU A 50 11.95 -15.12 -12.01
C LEU A 50 12.75 -14.47 -13.16
N PRO A 51 13.37 -13.30 -12.93
CA PRO A 51 13.59 -12.66 -11.63
C PRO A 51 12.36 -11.97 -11.03
N MET A 52 12.25 -12.00 -9.70
CA MET A 52 11.26 -11.26 -8.91
C MET A 52 11.92 -10.10 -8.18
N ARG A 53 11.28 -8.92 -8.17
CA ARG A 53 11.69 -7.78 -7.35
C ARG A 53 10.68 -7.56 -6.23
N LEU A 54 11.18 -7.54 -5.00
CA LEU A 54 10.45 -7.14 -3.80
C LEU A 54 10.84 -5.72 -3.43
N TRP A 55 9.86 -4.88 -3.14
CA TRP A 55 10.08 -3.50 -2.70
C TRP A 55 9.22 -3.21 -1.47
N LEU A 56 9.83 -2.62 -0.46
CA LEU A 56 9.19 -2.19 0.78
C LEU A 56 9.47 -0.71 1.03
N GLU A 57 8.47 0.04 1.47
CA GLU A 57 8.60 1.42 1.97
C GLU A 57 7.98 1.53 3.36
N SER A 58 8.69 2.14 4.30
CA SER A 58 8.12 2.50 5.61
C SER A 58 7.17 3.68 5.44
N ASN A 59 5.91 3.54 5.85
CA ASN A 59 4.93 4.63 5.74
C ASN A 59 5.28 5.81 6.66
N ASP A 60 5.98 5.57 7.75
CA ASP A 60 6.33 6.60 8.74
C ASP A 60 7.60 7.35 8.37
N THR A 61 8.66 6.62 8.00
CA THR A 61 9.99 7.20 7.79
C THR A 61 10.33 7.41 6.33
N LYS A 62 9.58 6.79 5.42
CA LYS A 62 9.81 6.81 3.96
C LYS A 62 11.13 6.20 3.51
N HIS A 63 11.84 5.49 4.37
CA HIS A 63 12.92 4.61 3.94
C HIS A 63 12.38 3.49 3.07
N GLN A 64 13.16 3.09 2.09
CA GLN A 64 12.81 2.10 1.08
C GLN A 64 13.88 1.03 1.05
N TRP A 65 13.45 -0.19 0.82
CA TRP A 65 14.34 -1.33 0.68
C TRP A 65 13.89 -2.19 -0.49
N GLU A 66 14.84 -2.83 -1.15
CA GLU A 66 14.56 -3.74 -2.25
C GLU A 66 15.35 -5.04 -2.16
N CYS A 67 14.76 -6.11 -2.70
CA CYS A 67 15.41 -7.40 -2.87
C CYS A 67 15.12 -7.92 -4.27
N LEU A 68 16.18 -8.27 -5.01
CA LEU A 68 16.06 -8.92 -6.32
C LEU A 68 16.31 -10.42 -6.15
N VAL A 69 15.26 -11.21 -6.37
CA VAL A 69 15.28 -12.67 -6.27
C VAL A 69 15.47 -13.23 -7.68
N LEU A 70 16.70 -13.69 -7.96
CA LEU A 70 17.03 -14.38 -9.21
C LEU A 70 16.74 -15.89 -9.12
N ASP A 71 16.85 -16.45 -7.92
CA ASP A 71 16.68 -17.87 -7.62
C ASP A 71 16.34 -18.03 -6.13
N THR A 72 15.22 -18.69 -5.82
CA THR A 72 14.74 -18.91 -4.44
C THR A 72 15.68 -19.80 -3.62
N GLN A 73 16.54 -20.61 -4.27
CA GLN A 73 17.56 -21.41 -3.58
C GLN A 73 18.59 -20.54 -2.85
N ASN A 74 18.83 -19.30 -3.31
CA ASN A 74 19.75 -18.39 -2.62
C ASN A 74 19.17 -17.79 -1.34
N HIS A 75 17.87 -18.02 -1.09
CA HIS A 75 17.13 -17.45 0.04
C HIS A 75 16.76 -18.48 1.09
N VAL A 76 17.20 -19.74 0.99
CA VAL A 76 16.99 -20.75 2.04
C VAL A 76 18.15 -20.75 3.05
N PRO A 77 17.93 -21.11 4.32
CA PRO A 77 19.00 -21.30 5.30
C PRO A 77 20.06 -22.29 4.81
N LYS A 78 21.33 -22.03 5.16
CA LYS A 78 22.44 -22.94 4.84
C LYS A 78 22.17 -24.33 5.43
N GLY A 79 22.14 -25.34 4.56
CA GLY A 79 21.86 -26.73 4.96
C GLY A 79 20.38 -27.13 4.90
N ALA A 80 19.50 -26.29 4.33
CA ALA A 80 18.13 -26.69 4.00
C ALA A 80 18.14 -27.96 3.13
N LYS A 81 17.31 -28.95 3.50
CA LYS A 81 17.27 -30.28 2.86
C LYS A 81 16.52 -30.28 1.53
N TYR A 82 15.68 -29.28 1.31
CA TYR A 82 14.84 -29.15 0.13
C TYR A 82 14.58 -27.67 -0.16
N VAL A 83 14.26 -27.38 -1.42
CA VAL A 83 13.84 -26.07 -1.91
C VAL A 83 12.56 -26.31 -2.69
N LEU A 84 11.49 -25.60 -2.33
CA LEU A 84 10.23 -25.63 -3.06
C LEU A 84 10.37 -24.93 -4.43
N PRO A 85 9.56 -25.32 -5.43
CA PRO A 85 9.44 -24.60 -6.69
C PRO A 85 9.20 -23.09 -6.46
N TRP A 86 9.81 -22.25 -7.30
CA TRP A 86 9.80 -20.80 -7.10
C TRP A 86 8.39 -20.22 -7.13
N ASP A 87 7.52 -20.74 -7.99
CA ASP A 87 6.11 -20.32 -8.16
C ASP A 87 5.32 -20.53 -6.87
N SER A 88 5.57 -21.63 -6.17
CA SER A 88 5.00 -21.95 -4.86
C SER A 88 5.46 -20.96 -3.78
N VAL A 89 6.74 -20.57 -3.81
CA VAL A 89 7.31 -19.58 -2.88
C VAL A 89 6.72 -18.19 -3.15
N VAL A 90 6.68 -17.76 -4.41
CA VAL A 90 6.16 -16.43 -4.79
C VAL A 90 4.67 -16.31 -4.48
N SER A 91 3.89 -17.33 -4.83
CA SER A 91 2.44 -17.35 -4.57
C SER A 91 2.14 -17.33 -3.08
N SER A 92 2.89 -18.11 -2.29
CA SER A 92 2.71 -18.12 -0.83
C SER A 92 3.18 -16.84 -0.15
N LEU A 93 4.26 -16.21 -0.66
CA LEU A 93 4.69 -14.90 -0.21
C LEU A 93 3.62 -13.84 -0.48
N LYS A 94 3.07 -13.83 -1.69
CA LYS A 94 1.99 -12.91 -2.09
C LYS A 94 0.77 -13.08 -1.19
N SER A 95 0.26 -14.30 -1.03
CA SER A 95 -0.91 -14.56 -0.18
C SER A 95 -0.63 -14.29 1.30
N GLY A 96 0.61 -14.48 1.75
CA GLY A 96 1.11 -14.04 3.07
C GLY A 96 0.97 -12.56 3.31
N LEU A 97 1.44 -11.76 2.37
CA LEU A 97 1.39 -10.30 2.45
C LEU A 97 -0.05 -9.78 2.33
N GLU A 98 -0.86 -10.34 1.44
CA GLU A 98 -2.30 -10.00 1.31
C GLU A 98 -3.06 -10.29 2.60
N HIS A 99 -2.76 -11.43 3.25
CA HIS A 99 -3.34 -11.80 4.53
C HIS A 99 -3.01 -10.76 5.61
N LEU A 100 -1.72 -10.38 5.74
CA LEU A 100 -1.27 -9.33 6.67
C LEU A 100 -1.95 -7.98 6.40
N ALA A 101 -2.17 -7.60 5.14
CA ALA A 101 -2.86 -6.35 4.80
C ALA A 101 -4.35 -6.37 5.16
N SER A 102 -5.02 -7.51 4.98
CA SER A 102 -6.46 -7.65 5.21
C SER A 102 -6.86 -7.63 6.69
N HIS A 103 -5.90 -7.82 7.62
CA HIS A 103 -6.16 -8.04 9.05
C HIS A 103 -7.19 -9.16 9.34
N ALA A 104 -7.43 -10.05 8.37
CA ALA A 104 -8.39 -11.13 8.51
C ALA A 104 -7.85 -12.16 9.52
N THR A 105 -8.69 -12.62 10.45
CA THR A 105 -8.32 -13.63 11.46
C THR A 105 -8.32 -15.06 10.90
N CYS A 106 -8.23 -15.23 9.58
CA CYS A 106 -8.23 -16.56 8.98
C CYS A 106 -6.93 -17.28 9.35
N GLU A 107 -6.98 -18.55 9.74
CA GLU A 107 -5.77 -19.36 9.91
C GLU A 107 -5.12 -19.55 8.53
N CYS A 108 -4.14 -18.71 8.21
CA CYS A 108 -3.25 -18.93 7.08
C CYS A 108 -2.09 -19.82 7.54
N ASP A 109 -1.85 -20.89 6.79
CA ASP A 109 -0.80 -21.86 7.09
C ASP A 109 0.61 -21.28 6.95
N TYR A 110 0.78 -20.17 6.22
CA TYR A 110 2.06 -19.49 6.01
C TYR A 110 2.25 -18.32 6.98
N VAL A 111 3.50 -18.14 7.44
CA VAL A 111 3.87 -17.04 8.34
C VAL A 111 4.87 -16.13 7.62
N VAL A 112 4.52 -14.85 7.49
CA VAL A 112 5.41 -13.81 6.97
C VAL A 112 5.79 -12.86 8.10
N THR A 113 7.09 -12.66 8.29
CA THR A 113 7.65 -11.78 9.32
C THR A 113 8.69 -10.85 8.71
N LEU A 114 8.86 -9.68 9.34
CA LEU A 114 9.84 -8.68 8.96
C LEU A 114 10.76 -8.43 10.15
N GLU A 115 12.05 -8.71 9.98
CA GLU A 115 13.09 -8.60 11.00
C GLU A 115 14.11 -7.52 10.60
N ASP A 116 14.75 -6.92 11.59
CA ASP A 116 15.88 -6.01 11.33
C ASP A 116 17.12 -6.84 10.95
N GLY A 117 17.71 -6.51 9.80
CA GLY A 117 18.95 -7.10 9.32
C GLY A 117 20.18 -6.28 9.72
N ASP A 118 21.35 -6.70 9.22
CA ASP A 118 22.60 -5.97 9.46
C ASP A 118 22.64 -4.65 8.66
N SER A 119 23.30 -3.62 9.20
CA SER A 119 23.59 -2.36 8.49
C SER A 119 22.35 -1.61 7.97
N GLY A 120 21.22 -1.70 8.67
CA GLY A 120 19.97 -1.04 8.28
C GLY A 120 19.18 -1.76 7.20
N HIS A 121 19.62 -2.96 6.80
CA HIS A 121 18.83 -3.87 5.96
C HIS A 121 17.59 -4.33 6.72
N LEU A 122 16.57 -4.75 5.98
CA LEU A 122 15.45 -5.50 6.52
C LEU A 122 15.52 -6.93 5.99
N ARG A 123 14.99 -7.89 6.75
CA ARG A 123 14.87 -9.28 6.33
C ARG A 123 13.42 -9.70 6.37
N LEU A 124 12.85 -9.97 5.20
CA LEU A 124 11.51 -10.55 5.09
C LEU A 124 11.65 -12.08 5.13
N ALA A 125 11.06 -12.72 6.13
CA ALA A 125 11.10 -14.15 6.30
C ALA A 125 9.72 -14.77 6.03
N LEU A 126 9.69 -15.79 5.18
CA LEU A 126 8.52 -16.59 4.85
C LEU A 126 8.72 -18.01 5.38
N VAL A 127 7.79 -18.49 6.20
CA VAL A 127 7.77 -19.86 6.72
C VAL A 127 6.54 -20.58 6.15
N LEU A 128 6.79 -21.67 5.43
CA LEU A 128 5.79 -22.47 4.73
C LEU A 128 5.73 -23.87 5.33
N PRO A 129 4.58 -24.36 5.81
CA PRO A 129 4.44 -25.76 6.21
C PRO A 129 4.48 -26.63 4.95
N TYR A 130 5.36 -27.62 4.98
CA TYR A 130 5.53 -28.62 3.94
C TYR A 130 5.38 -30.01 4.57
N ALA A 131 4.17 -30.58 4.49
CA ALA A 131 3.78 -31.82 5.20
C ALA A 131 3.80 -31.73 6.74
N ARG A 132 3.21 -32.72 7.41
CA ARG A 132 2.79 -32.74 8.85
C ARG A 132 3.84 -32.33 9.91
N SER A 133 5.09 -32.05 9.54
CA SER A 133 6.13 -31.62 10.49
C SER A 133 7.34 -30.88 9.86
N TYR A 134 7.36 -30.63 8.54
CA TYR A 134 8.47 -29.89 7.93
C TYR A 134 8.04 -28.49 7.57
N TYR A 135 8.97 -27.54 7.65
CA TYR A 135 8.76 -26.16 7.28
C TYR A 135 9.87 -25.74 6.32
N ALA A 136 9.50 -25.11 5.21
CA ALA A 136 10.44 -24.42 4.36
C ALA A 136 10.52 -22.96 4.83
N THR A 137 11.72 -22.49 5.12
CA THR A 137 11.96 -21.10 5.49
C THR A 137 12.74 -20.42 4.37
N TYR A 138 12.28 -19.24 3.99
CA TYR A 138 12.92 -18.36 3.02
C TYR A 138 13.18 -17.01 3.66
N SER A 139 14.35 -16.44 3.42
CA SER A 139 14.77 -15.13 3.94
C SER A 139 15.22 -14.24 2.78
N PHE A 140 14.52 -13.13 2.60
CA PHE A 140 14.79 -12.13 1.58
C PHE A 140 15.46 -10.93 2.25
N ASP A 141 16.77 -10.79 2.05
CA ASP A 141 17.53 -9.64 2.54
C ASP A 141 17.23 -8.42 1.65
N LEU A 142 16.48 -7.47 2.20
CA LEU A 142 16.08 -6.22 1.58
C LEU A 142 17.16 -5.15 1.86
N VAL A 143 17.81 -4.69 0.80
CA VAL A 143 18.89 -3.71 0.84
C VAL A 143 18.30 -2.30 0.87
N PRO A 144 18.78 -1.39 1.75
CA PRO A 144 18.34 0.00 1.77
C PRO A 144 18.61 0.67 0.43
N MET A 145 17.60 1.38 -0.09
CA MET A 145 17.74 2.19 -1.29
C MET A 145 18.18 3.60 -0.90
N ALA A 146 19.14 4.16 -1.64
CA ALA A 146 19.47 5.56 -1.54
C ALA A 146 18.32 6.37 -2.16
N ILE A 147 17.49 6.97 -1.32
CA ILE A 147 16.38 7.82 -1.76
C ILE A 147 16.88 9.25 -1.82
N GLU A 148 16.75 9.88 -2.97
CA GLU A 148 17.01 11.31 -3.06
C GLU A 148 15.93 12.07 -2.27
N LYS A 149 16.29 13.18 -1.62
CA LYS A 149 15.33 13.98 -0.84
C LYS A 149 14.07 14.36 -1.65
N VAL A 150 14.22 14.50 -2.96
CA VAL A 150 13.12 14.78 -3.89
C VAL A 150 12.11 13.64 -3.93
N ASP A 151 12.53 12.39 -3.92
CA ASP A 151 11.65 11.22 -3.95
C ASP A 151 10.89 11.05 -2.62
N ILE A 152 11.54 11.37 -1.50
CA ILE A 152 10.88 11.43 -0.18
C ILE A 152 9.73 12.44 -0.20
N VAL A 153 9.97 13.63 -0.75
CA VAL A 153 8.94 14.67 -0.87
C VAL A 153 7.81 14.22 -1.79
N HIS A 154 8.11 13.54 -2.90
CA HIS A 154 7.07 12.97 -3.77
C HIS A 154 6.26 11.88 -3.08
N ALA A 155 6.89 11.02 -2.28
CA ALA A 155 6.19 10.00 -1.48
C ALA A 155 5.25 10.65 -0.46
N GLN A 156 5.74 11.63 0.30
CA GLN A 156 4.91 12.39 1.25
C GLN A 156 3.75 13.11 0.56
N LEU A 157 3.97 13.67 -0.64
CA LEU A 157 2.89 14.29 -1.41
C LEU A 157 1.81 13.28 -1.80
N ARG A 158 2.18 12.05 -2.17
CA ARG A 158 1.21 10.97 -2.45
C ARG A 158 0.41 10.61 -1.21
N ASP A 159 1.03 10.53 -0.04
CA ASP A 159 0.29 10.22 1.20
C ASP A 159 -0.68 11.34 1.57
N VAL A 160 -0.24 12.59 1.47
CA VAL A 160 -1.11 13.74 1.73
C VAL A 160 -2.30 13.74 0.77
N GLN A 161 -2.07 13.45 -0.51
CA GLN A 161 -3.14 13.31 -1.49
C GLN A 161 -4.08 12.14 -1.17
N ALA A 162 -3.56 10.99 -0.72
CA ALA A 162 -4.36 9.84 -0.31
C ALA A 162 -5.21 10.14 0.93
N GLN A 163 -4.63 10.76 1.97
CA GLN A 163 -5.34 11.21 3.16
C GLN A 163 -6.42 12.23 2.80
N LEU A 164 -6.14 13.15 1.88
CA LEU A 164 -7.11 14.14 1.44
C LEU A 164 -8.30 13.48 0.73
N ARG A 165 -8.08 12.42 -0.06
CA ARG A 165 -9.17 11.62 -0.64
C ARG A 165 -10.00 10.91 0.43
N VAL A 166 -9.38 10.34 1.46
CA VAL A 166 -10.09 9.70 2.58
C VAL A 166 -10.92 10.72 3.34
N VAL A 167 -10.36 11.88 3.68
CA VAL A 167 -11.08 12.96 4.35
C VAL A 167 -12.20 13.50 3.47
N GLN A 168 -11.99 13.63 2.16
CA GLN A 168 -13.05 13.98 1.22
C GLN A 168 -14.17 12.93 1.22
N ALA A 169 -13.83 11.63 1.13
CA ALA A 169 -14.81 10.56 1.18
C ALA A 169 -15.60 10.57 2.49
N GLN A 170 -14.93 10.73 3.63
CA GLN A 170 -15.57 10.86 4.95
C GLN A 170 -16.46 12.11 5.05
N LEU A 171 -16.03 13.24 4.48
CA LEU A 171 -16.84 14.46 4.40
C LEU A 171 -18.07 14.23 3.54
N TYR A 172 -17.92 13.61 2.36
CA TYR A 172 -19.04 13.25 1.50
C TYR A 172 -20.00 12.29 2.18
N ASP A 173 -19.51 11.28 2.88
CA ASP A 173 -20.33 10.33 3.63
C ASP A 173 -21.06 11.03 4.78
N THR A 174 -20.36 11.88 5.54
CA THR A 174 -20.96 12.66 6.63
C THR A 174 -21.97 13.70 6.14
N LEU A 175 -21.73 14.35 4.98
CA LEU A 175 -22.63 15.32 4.37
C LEU A 175 -23.83 14.65 3.71
N MET A 176 -23.64 13.51 3.03
CA MET A 176 -24.72 12.82 2.33
C MET A 176 -25.60 12.01 3.29
N VAL A 177 -25.04 11.31 4.28
CA VAL A 177 -25.83 10.58 5.29
C VAL A 177 -26.60 11.55 6.17
N LYS A 178 -26.02 12.69 6.59
CA LYS A 178 -26.74 13.67 7.41
C LYS A 178 -27.70 14.57 6.64
N GLN A 179 -27.58 14.70 5.32
CA GLN A 179 -28.56 15.45 4.52
C GLN A 179 -29.68 14.56 3.96
N LEU A 180 -29.45 13.27 3.68
CA LEU A 180 -30.55 12.36 3.30
C LEU A 180 -31.39 11.91 4.49
N ASP A 181 -30.81 11.66 5.68
CA ASP A 181 -31.59 11.34 6.90
C ASP A 181 -32.27 12.58 7.51
N ARG A 182 -31.94 13.79 7.03
CA ARG A 182 -32.56 15.06 7.45
C ARG A 182 -33.38 15.75 6.37
N ILE A 183 -33.59 15.16 5.19
CA ILE A 183 -34.81 15.45 4.44
C ILE A 183 -35.89 14.71 5.20
N PRO A 184 -36.73 15.38 6.00
CA PRO A 184 -37.78 14.67 6.70
C PRO A 184 -38.69 14.08 5.62
N ALA A 185 -39.09 12.83 5.81
CA ALA A 185 -40.32 12.28 5.23
C ALA A 185 -41.58 13.04 5.73
N ASN A 186 -41.49 14.33 6.06
CA ASN A 186 -42.58 15.19 6.54
C ASN A 186 -43.38 15.82 5.40
N VAL A 187 -43.52 15.13 4.26
CA VAL A 187 -44.57 15.46 3.27
C VAL A 187 -45.44 14.25 2.93
N ALA A 188 -45.15 13.05 3.46
CA ALA A 188 -45.94 11.85 3.14
C ALA A 188 -46.70 11.21 4.31
N ASP A 189 -46.28 11.37 5.57
CA ASP A 189 -46.87 10.64 6.71
C ASP A 189 -47.40 11.53 7.84
N ASP A 190 -48.19 12.55 7.50
CA ASP A 190 -48.99 13.33 8.47
C ASP A 190 -50.27 12.56 8.89
N LYS A 191 -50.14 11.25 9.17
CA LYS A 191 -51.28 10.42 9.61
C LYS A 191 -50.96 9.26 10.54
N PHE A 192 -49.76 9.10 11.07
CA PHE A 192 -49.51 8.00 12.00
C PHE A 192 -48.49 8.38 13.06
N LEU A 193 -48.84 8.06 14.32
CA LEU A 193 -48.04 8.19 15.56
C LEU A 193 -48.22 9.49 16.39
N VAL A 194 -49.48 9.80 16.74
CA VAL A 194 -49.85 10.44 18.04
C VAL A 194 -50.27 9.34 19.04
N GLY A 195 -49.50 8.24 19.12
CA GLY A 195 -49.91 7.02 19.83
C GLY A 195 -49.37 6.86 21.25
N ASP A 196 -48.12 7.23 21.51
CA ASP A 196 -47.39 6.59 22.63
C ASP A 196 -46.74 7.56 23.64
N VAL A 197 -47.23 8.80 23.76
CA VAL A 197 -46.81 9.71 24.85
C VAL A 197 -47.98 10.14 25.75
N GLU A 198 -49.23 9.74 25.46
CA GLU A 198 -50.40 10.03 26.32
C GLU A 198 -50.56 9.07 27.50
N ALA A 199 -49.87 7.92 27.51
CA ALA A 199 -50.07 6.90 28.54
C ALA A 199 -49.49 7.26 29.94
N PRO A 200 -48.32 7.92 30.08
CA PRO A 200 -47.80 8.28 31.40
C PRO A 200 -48.43 9.55 32.00
N LEU A 201 -49.06 10.41 31.18
CA LEU A 201 -49.71 11.64 31.64
C LEU A 201 -51.17 11.41 32.11
N ARG A 202 -51.86 10.38 31.62
CA ARG A 202 -53.19 9.99 32.11
C ARG A 202 -53.15 9.33 33.50
N VAL A 203 -52.11 8.58 33.83
CA VAL A 203 -52.01 7.90 35.14
C VAL A 203 -51.83 8.87 36.31
N LEU A 204 -51.26 10.06 36.08
CA LEU A 204 -51.18 11.12 37.11
C LEU A 204 -52.40 12.05 37.13
N GLN A 205 -53.20 12.11 36.06
CA GLN A 205 -54.49 12.81 36.04
C GLN A 205 -55.64 11.99 36.65
N ASP A 206 -55.60 10.66 36.53
CA ASP A 206 -56.65 9.78 37.07
C ASP A 206 -56.48 9.50 38.59
N ALA A 207 -55.26 9.60 39.14
CA ALA A 207 -55.01 9.37 40.57
C ALA A 207 -55.36 10.56 41.48
N ALA A 208 -55.46 11.79 40.94
CA ALA A 208 -55.83 12.98 41.72
C ALA A 208 -57.35 13.24 41.76
N ALA A 209 -58.16 12.46 41.04
CA ALA A 209 -59.57 12.80 40.78
C ALA A 209 -60.62 11.90 41.48
N ILE A 210 -60.28 10.74 42.08
CA ILE A 210 -61.33 9.73 42.33
C ILE A 210 -61.68 9.40 43.80
N GLU A 211 -60.85 9.64 44.82
CA GLU A 211 -61.25 9.25 46.20
C GLU A 211 -61.78 10.35 47.12
N ASN A 212 -61.41 11.63 46.94
CA ASN A 212 -61.93 12.71 47.82
C ASN A 212 -63.10 13.51 47.20
N SER A 213 -63.11 13.71 45.88
CA SER A 213 -64.18 14.47 45.20
C SER A 213 -65.50 13.67 45.08
N SER A 214 -65.43 12.34 45.03
CA SER A 214 -66.61 11.47 44.97
C SER A 214 -67.37 11.44 46.31
N SER A 215 -66.64 11.34 47.42
CA SER A 215 -67.21 11.40 48.78
C SER A 215 -67.80 12.77 49.10
N ILE A 216 -67.12 13.86 48.76
CA ILE A 216 -67.61 15.23 49.00
C ILE A 216 -68.84 15.53 48.12
N ASN A 217 -68.84 15.10 46.85
CA ASN A 217 -70.01 15.26 45.98
C ASN A 217 -71.20 14.38 46.42
N ALA A 218 -70.94 13.18 46.96
CA ALA A 218 -71.99 12.34 47.53
C ALA A 218 -72.61 12.97 48.78
N GLN A 219 -71.78 13.54 49.68
CA GLN A 219 -72.26 14.28 50.85
C GLN A 219 -73.05 15.53 50.44
N PHE A 220 -72.57 16.29 49.45
CA PHE A 220 -73.28 17.47 48.96
C PHE A 220 -74.64 17.11 48.33
N ARG A 221 -74.70 16.04 47.51
CA ARG A 221 -75.97 15.54 46.95
C ARG A 221 -76.94 15.05 48.03
N HIS A 222 -76.42 14.40 49.08
CA HIS A 222 -77.23 13.95 50.21
C HIS A 222 -77.80 15.14 51.00
N SER A 223 -76.97 16.15 51.31
CA SER A 223 -77.43 17.38 51.97
C SER A 223 -78.41 18.18 51.09
N GLN A 224 -78.22 18.20 49.77
CA GLN A 224 -79.15 18.83 48.83
C GLN A 224 -80.52 18.12 48.85
N ALA A 225 -80.53 16.79 48.86
CA ALA A 225 -81.76 16.01 48.94
C ALA A 225 -82.50 16.22 50.27
N GLN A 226 -81.78 16.31 51.40
CA GLN A 226 -82.37 16.66 52.70
C GLN A 226 -82.99 18.06 52.67
N PHE A 227 -82.35 19.02 51.99
CA PHE A 227 -82.89 20.37 51.87
C PHE A 227 -84.18 20.43 51.03
N ASP A 228 -84.25 19.64 49.96
CA ASP A 228 -85.44 19.55 49.11
C ASP A 228 -86.61 18.86 49.86
N ASP A 229 -86.31 17.88 50.71
CA ASP A 229 -87.31 17.21 51.55
C ASP A 229 -87.88 18.15 52.63
N ILE A 230 -87.02 18.89 53.34
CA ILE A 230 -87.43 19.92 54.31
C ILE A 230 -88.29 21.00 53.62
N LYS A 231 -87.95 21.39 52.39
CA LYS A 231 -88.71 22.37 51.63
C LYS A 231 -90.09 21.84 51.22
N SER A 232 -90.17 20.55 50.89
CA SER A 232 -91.42 19.83 50.64
C SER A 232 -92.29 19.79 51.90
N GLU A 233 -91.72 19.43 53.05
CA GLU A 233 -92.43 19.41 54.34
C GLU A 233 -92.94 20.80 54.73
N LEU A 234 -92.13 21.85 54.57
CA LEU A 234 -92.56 23.23 54.80
C LEU A 234 -93.71 23.66 53.87
N SER A 235 -93.71 23.20 52.62
CA SER A 235 -94.82 23.44 51.69
C SER A 235 -96.10 22.73 52.14
N THR A 236 -95.98 21.51 52.64
CA THR A 236 -97.10 20.74 53.21
C THR A 236 -97.66 21.42 54.46
N ILE A 237 -96.80 21.80 55.40
CA ILE A 237 -97.19 22.52 56.62
C ILE A 237 -97.88 23.84 56.27
N LYS A 238 -97.35 24.60 55.31
CA LYS A 238 -97.95 25.86 54.88
C LYS A 238 -99.34 25.66 54.27
N THR A 239 -99.55 24.55 53.56
CA THR A 239 -100.85 24.17 53.01
C THR A 239 -101.82 23.79 54.12
N GLN A 240 -101.40 22.93 55.05
CA GLN A 240 -102.19 22.56 56.24
C GLN A 240 -102.58 23.78 57.08
N LEU A 241 -101.66 24.75 57.23
CA LEU A 241 -101.92 25.98 58.00
C LEU A 241 -102.96 26.86 57.30
N ARG A 242 -102.92 26.93 55.96
CA ARG A 242 -103.94 27.62 55.17
C ARG A 242 -105.29 26.89 55.25
N ASP A 243 -105.32 25.58 55.13
CA ASP A 243 -106.55 24.78 55.28
C ASP A 243 -107.15 24.93 56.69
N THR A 244 -106.30 24.98 57.72
CA THR A 244 -106.71 25.20 59.11
C THR A 244 -107.24 26.62 59.29
N GLN A 245 -106.60 27.62 58.68
CA GLN A 245 -107.03 29.01 58.72
C GLN A 245 -108.37 29.22 57.99
N ASP A 246 -108.57 28.52 56.86
CA ASP A 246 -109.84 28.49 56.14
C ASP A 246 -110.92 27.73 56.93
N SER A 247 -110.55 26.65 57.63
CA SER A 247 -111.45 25.91 58.53
C SER A 247 -111.87 26.76 59.74
N ILE A 248 -110.94 27.54 60.32
CA ILE A 248 -111.22 28.51 61.39
C ILE A 248 -112.12 29.63 60.86
N ALA A 249 -111.86 30.16 59.67
CA ALA A 249 -112.71 31.18 59.05
C ALA A 249 -114.14 30.65 58.77
N ALA A 250 -114.26 29.39 58.33
CA ALA A 250 -115.54 28.71 58.14
C ALA A 250 -116.26 28.43 59.46
N GLN A 251 -115.55 28.03 60.52
CA GLN A 251 -116.13 27.85 61.86
C GLN A 251 -116.59 29.17 62.48
N HIS A 252 -115.87 30.27 62.24
CA HIS A 252 -116.27 31.62 62.66
C HIS A 252 -117.50 32.15 61.90
N ALA A 253 -117.70 31.71 60.65
CA ALA A 253 -118.87 32.09 59.86
C ALA A 253 -120.15 31.36 60.30
N ASP A 254 -120.05 30.20 60.97
CA ASP A 254 -121.22 29.31 61.16
C ASP A 254 -121.68 29.12 62.62
N LYS A 255 -120.90 29.48 63.66
CA LYS A 255 -121.34 29.30 65.07
C LYS A 255 -120.86 30.36 66.06
N ALA A 256 -121.79 31.21 66.49
CA ALA A 256 -121.72 31.88 67.79
C ALA A 256 -122.11 30.90 68.90
N GLN A 257 -121.17 30.12 69.45
CA GLN A 257 -121.31 29.50 70.77
C GLN A 257 -119.95 29.02 71.35
N ALA A 258 -119.74 29.35 72.63
CA ALA A 258 -118.46 29.49 73.31
C ALA A 258 -117.84 28.18 73.85
N HIS A 259 -117.50 27.21 73.01
CA HIS A 259 -116.78 26.00 73.49
C HIS A 259 -115.63 25.51 72.60
N ASN A 260 -115.02 26.40 71.81
CA ASN A 260 -113.95 26.04 70.86
C ASN A 260 -112.61 26.78 71.10
N PHE A 261 -112.49 27.55 72.20
CA PHE A 261 -111.33 28.40 72.45
C PHE A 261 -110.10 27.62 72.97
N ASP A 262 -110.29 26.59 73.80
CA ASP A 262 -109.18 25.80 74.35
C ASP A 262 -108.47 24.95 73.30
N THR A 263 -109.20 24.36 72.36
CA THR A 263 -108.62 23.51 71.30
C THR A 263 -107.79 24.33 70.31
N VAL A 264 -108.24 25.55 70.00
CA VAL A 264 -107.49 26.49 69.13
C VAL A 264 -106.24 27.02 69.84
N HIS A 265 -106.31 27.24 71.16
CA HIS A 265 -105.14 27.67 71.93
C HIS A 265 -104.08 26.57 72.02
N HIS A 266 -104.48 25.33 72.32
CA HIS A 266 -103.55 24.19 72.37
C HIS A 266 -102.90 23.89 71.01
N LEU A 267 -103.65 23.99 69.91
CA LEU A 267 -103.09 23.82 68.56
C LEU A 267 -102.13 24.96 68.20
N GLY A 268 -102.44 26.20 68.63
CA GLY A 268 -101.55 27.34 68.47
C GLY A 268 -100.23 27.19 69.22
N ASP A 269 -100.28 26.70 70.46
CA ASP A 269 -99.10 26.47 71.29
C ASP A 269 -98.23 25.32 70.75
N ASP A 270 -98.83 24.23 70.27
CA ASP A 270 -98.10 23.11 69.65
C ASP A 270 -97.44 23.53 68.33
N VAL A 271 -98.14 24.28 67.47
CA VAL A 271 -97.56 24.80 66.22
C VAL A 271 -96.43 25.78 66.53
N GLN A 272 -96.57 26.62 67.55
CA GLN A 272 -95.52 27.54 67.97
C GLN A 272 -94.30 26.80 68.54
N ALA A 273 -94.51 25.73 69.31
CA ALA A 273 -93.43 24.89 69.81
C ALA A 273 -92.69 24.16 68.67
N GLN A 274 -93.41 23.60 67.69
CA GLN A 274 -92.81 22.98 66.51
C GLN A 274 -92.04 23.99 65.65
N LEU A 275 -92.58 25.20 65.45
CA LEU A 275 -91.86 26.26 64.73
C LEU A 275 -90.60 26.73 65.48
N SER A 276 -90.61 26.70 66.81
CA SER A 276 -89.41 26.98 67.61
C SER A 276 -88.36 25.88 67.44
N ALA A 277 -88.75 24.60 67.52
CA ALA A 277 -87.85 23.48 67.33
C ALA A 277 -87.22 23.47 65.92
N ILE A 278 -88.02 23.70 64.87
CA ILE A 278 -87.53 23.80 63.49
C ILE A 278 -86.55 24.99 63.35
N ARG A 279 -86.81 26.10 64.02
CA ARG A 279 -85.90 27.27 64.00
C ARG A 279 -84.56 26.94 64.65
N ASP A 280 -84.57 26.22 65.77
CA ASP A 280 -83.36 25.82 66.48
C ASP A 280 -82.55 24.80 65.63
N GLU A 281 -83.21 23.83 65.00
CA GLU A 281 -82.57 22.90 64.06
C GLU A 281 -81.99 23.60 62.82
N LEU A 282 -82.66 24.62 62.29
CA LEU A 282 -82.12 25.46 61.22
C LEU A 282 -80.90 26.27 61.69
N GLY A 283 -80.88 26.68 62.95
CA GLY A 283 -79.74 27.33 63.60
C GLY A 283 -78.53 26.41 63.67
N ASP A 284 -78.74 25.17 64.11
CA ASP A 284 -77.70 24.14 64.18
C ASP A 284 -77.19 23.75 62.78
N PHE A 285 -78.09 23.62 61.79
CA PHE A 285 -77.70 23.35 60.41
C PHE A 285 -76.83 24.48 59.83
N LYS A 286 -77.17 25.74 60.13
CA LYS A 286 -76.36 26.89 59.72
C LYS A 286 -74.98 26.87 60.39
N ALA A 287 -74.91 26.52 61.68
CA ALA A 287 -73.64 26.38 62.37
C ALA A 287 -72.76 25.26 61.77
N VAL A 288 -73.36 24.14 61.37
CA VAL A 288 -72.67 23.06 60.65
C VAL A 288 -72.20 23.52 59.27
N GLN A 289 -73.04 24.25 58.52
CA GLN A 289 -72.66 24.82 57.22
C GLN A 289 -71.46 25.77 57.35
N ASP A 290 -71.48 26.65 58.35
CA ASP A 290 -70.38 27.59 58.61
C ASP A 290 -69.10 26.84 59.02
N ALA A 291 -69.20 25.81 59.87
CA ALA A 291 -68.05 24.98 60.27
C ALA A 291 -67.45 24.21 59.08
N VAL A 292 -68.28 23.68 58.18
CA VAL A 292 -67.84 23.01 56.95
C VAL A 292 -67.19 24.00 56.00
N ALA A 293 -67.75 25.21 55.85
CA ALA A 293 -67.16 26.27 55.04
C ALA A 293 -65.77 26.68 55.55
N ILE A 294 -65.62 26.85 56.87
CA ILE A 294 -64.32 27.16 57.50
C ILE A 294 -63.32 26.02 57.31
N LYS A 295 -63.73 24.76 57.51
CA LYS A 295 -62.86 23.60 57.31
C LYS A 295 -62.41 23.47 55.86
N ASN A 296 -63.30 23.69 54.91
CA ASN A 296 -62.98 23.66 53.48
C ASN A 296 -62.06 24.81 53.09
N ALA A 297 -62.26 26.01 53.64
CA ALA A 297 -61.37 27.15 53.43
C ALA A 297 -59.96 26.87 53.96
N ASN A 298 -59.84 26.30 55.17
CA ASN A 298 -58.56 25.92 55.77
C ASN A 298 -57.84 24.82 54.98
N ASN A 299 -58.58 23.81 54.50
CA ASN A 299 -58.02 22.75 53.66
C ASN A 299 -57.56 23.30 52.30
N ALA A 300 -58.34 24.19 51.68
CA ALA A 300 -57.96 24.85 50.44
C ALA A 300 -56.70 25.72 50.64
N GLN A 301 -56.60 26.42 51.77
CA GLN A 301 -55.43 27.22 52.12
C GLN A 301 -54.19 26.35 52.36
N ALA A 302 -54.32 25.20 53.03
CA ALA A 302 -53.24 24.25 53.23
C ALA A 302 -52.75 23.64 51.91
N LEU A 303 -53.68 23.27 51.01
CA LEU A 303 -53.35 22.79 49.67
C LEU A 303 -52.65 23.87 48.84
N PHE A 304 -53.12 25.11 48.91
CA PHE A 304 -52.50 26.23 48.22
C PHE A 304 -51.07 26.49 48.72
N HIS A 305 -50.85 26.39 50.03
CA HIS A 305 -49.52 26.52 50.62
C HIS A 305 -48.59 25.35 50.22
N GLY A 306 -49.12 24.13 50.15
CA GLY A 306 -48.40 22.96 49.64
C GLY A 306 -47.93 23.17 48.20
N LEU A 307 -48.87 23.54 47.32
CA LEU A 307 -48.58 23.83 45.91
C LEU A 307 -47.59 24.99 45.75
N GLN A 308 -47.70 26.06 46.54
CA GLN A 308 -46.72 27.15 46.52
C GLN A 308 -45.32 26.70 46.92
N THR A 309 -45.22 25.72 47.83
CA THR A 309 -43.94 25.16 48.27
C THR A 309 -43.33 24.30 47.16
N GLU A 310 -44.12 23.43 46.53
CA GLU A 310 -43.67 22.62 45.39
C GLU A 310 -43.26 23.48 44.18
N ILE A 311 -44.03 24.52 43.85
CA ILE A 311 -43.67 25.46 42.78
C ILE A 311 -42.33 26.14 43.08
N ARG A 312 -42.09 26.53 44.34
CA ARG A 312 -40.82 27.14 44.75
C ARG A 312 -39.66 26.15 44.62
N ASP A 313 -39.89 24.89 44.98
CA ASP A 313 -38.89 23.82 44.85
C ASP A 313 -38.56 23.53 43.38
N VAL A 314 -39.57 23.42 42.51
CA VAL A 314 -39.37 23.26 41.07
C VAL A 314 -38.65 24.47 40.47
N GLN A 315 -38.97 25.69 40.90
CA GLN A 315 -38.26 26.90 40.49
C GLN A 315 -36.79 26.88 40.94
N ALA A 316 -36.51 26.41 42.16
CA ALA A 316 -35.15 26.26 42.67
C ALA A 316 -34.37 25.18 41.90
N GLN A 317 -35.01 24.04 41.60
CA GLN A 317 -34.43 22.98 40.77
C GLN A 317 -34.16 23.48 39.34
N LEU A 318 -35.09 24.22 38.74
CA LEU A 318 -34.91 24.81 37.41
C LEU A 318 -33.79 25.86 37.39
N ALA A 319 -33.68 26.69 38.43
CA ALA A 319 -32.57 27.64 38.57
C ALA A 319 -31.22 26.92 38.74
N SER A 320 -31.17 25.83 39.51
CA SER A 320 -29.96 25.01 39.68
C SER A 320 -29.56 24.26 38.40
N GLY A 321 -30.55 23.76 37.65
CA GLY A 321 -30.36 23.11 36.36
C GLY A 321 -29.88 24.09 35.30
N LYS A 322 -30.44 25.31 35.27
CA LYS A 322 -30.01 26.38 34.39
C LYS A 322 -28.59 26.86 34.73
N ALA A 323 -28.27 27.03 36.01
CA ALA A 323 -26.91 27.36 36.44
C ALA A 323 -25.90 26.25 36.06
N SER A 324 -26.30 24.98 36.17
CA SER A 324 -25.46 23.84 35.77
C SER A 324 -25.28 23.76 34.25
N GLN A 325 -26.33 24.06 33.48
CA GLN A 325 -26.28 24.13 32.01
C GLN A 325 -25.44 25.31 31.51
N ASP A 326 -25.56 26.48 32.15
CA ASP A 326 -24.75 27.66 31.84
C ASP A 326 -23.28 27.42 32.21
N THR A 327 -23.01 26.75 33.34
CA THR A 327 -21.63 26.38 33.75
C THR A 327 -21.03 25.36 32.79
N PHE A 328 -21.79 24.32 32.40
CA PHE A 328 -21.34 23.33 31.43
C PHE A 328 -21.13 23.93 30.03
N ALA A 329 -21.97 24.89 29.62
CA ALA A 329 -21.81 25.61 28.36
C ALA A 329 -20.58 26.53 28.38
N ILE A 330 -20.30 27.21 29.49
CA ILE A 330 -19.14 28.10 29.64
C ILE A 330 -17.84 27.30 29.76
N GLU A 331 -17.81 26.21 30.51
CA GLU A 331 -16.62 25.36 30.65
C GLU A 331 -16.29 24.62 29.36
N ASN A 332 -17.29 24.08 28.64
CA ASN A 332 -17.06 23.49 27.32
C ASN A 332 -16.74 24.53 26.26
N ALA A 333 -17.39 25.70 26.24
CA ALA A 333 -17.02 26.76 25.31
C ALA A 333 -15.59 27.26 25.57
N SER A 334 -15.19 27.40 26.84
CA SER A 334 -13.83 27.83 27.21
C SER A 334 -12.79 26.75 26.89
N SER A 335 -13.11 25.48 27.13
CA SER A 335 -12.26 24.34 26.78
C SER A 335 -12.10 24.20 25.26
N VAL A 336 -13.21 24.25 24.51
CA VAL A 336 -13.20 24.24 23.04
C VAL A 336 -12.48 25.46 22.48
N GLN A 337 -12.66 26.64 23.07
CA GLN A 337 -11.96 27.86 22.66
C GLN A 337 -10.46 27.81 22.98
N ALA A 338 -10.06 27.23 24.12
CA ALA A 338 -8.65 27.00 24.46
C ALA A 338 -8.01 25.98 23.51
N GLN A 339 -8.72 24.90 23.17
CA GLN A 339 -8.29 23.93 22.15
C GLN A 339 -8.20 24.57 20.76
N LEU A 340 -9.16 25.40 20.38
CA LEU A 340 -9.16 26.13 19.11
C LEU A 340 -7.98 27.10 19.01
N LEU A 341 -7.68 27.82 20.10
CA LEU A 341 -6.50 28.70 20.18
C LEU A 341 -5.19 27.89 20.12
N GLY A 342 -5.15 26.72 20.75
CA GLY A 342 -4.04 25.75 20.64
C GLY A 342 -3.82 25.29 19.19
N PHE A 343 -4.89 24.89 18.49
CA PHE A 343 -4.82 24.51 17.07
C PHE A 343 -4.41 25.69 16.18
N GLN A 344 -4.90 26.90 16.46
CA GLN A 344 -4.50 28.10 15.71
C GLN A 344 -3.01 28.44 15.91
N ALA A 345 -2.46 28.22 17.10
CA ALA A 345 -1.04 28.37 17.37
C ALA A 345 -0.21 27.33 16.59
N GLN A 346 -0.61 26.05 16.63
CA GLN A 346 0.04 24.98 15.88
C GLN A 346 0.01 25.22 14.36
N LEU A 347 -1.13 25.68 13.82
CA LEU A 347 -1.24 26.03 12.40
C LEU A 347 -0.32 27.21 12.02
N ARG A 348 -0.12 28.17 12.93
CA ARG A 348 0.81 29.28 12.71
C ARG A 348 2.26 28.78 12.70
N ASP A 349 2.61 27.85 13.58
CA ASP A 349 3.95 27.25 13.63
C ASP A 349 4.21 26.40 12.39
N ILE A 350 3.24 25.57 11.97
CA ILE A 350 3.31 24.80 10.72
C ILE A 350 3.46 25.72 9.51
N LYS A 351 2.71 26.82 9.45
CA LYS A 351 2.83 27.80 8.36
C LYS A 351 4.20 28.48 8.34
N THR A 352 4.80 28.67 9.52
CA THR A 352 6.15 29.24 9.66
C THR A 352 7.22 28.24 9.24
N LEU A 353 7.08 26.97 9.64
CA LEU A 353 7.92 25.86 9.17
C LEU A 353 7.84 25.68 7.65
N PHE A 354 6.64 25.75 7.08
CA PHE A 354 6.43 25.65 5.65
C PHE A 354 7.09 26.81 4.89
N ARG A 355 6.98 28.04 5.42
CA ARG A 355 7.64 29.21 4.84
C ARG A 355 9.17 29.08 4.91
N ASN A 356 9.71 28.67 6.05
CA ASN A 356 11.15 28.41 6.21
C ASN A 356 11.64 27.29 5.29
N SER A 357 10.83 26.25 5.07
CA SER A 357 11.13 25.17 4.13
C SER A 357 11.09 25.65 2.68
N GLN A 358 10.15 26.52 2.31
CA GLN A 358 10.11 27.14 0.99
C GLN A 358 11.30 28.06 0.75
N ASP A 359 11.71 28.84 1.75
CA ASP A 359 12.88 29.71 1.66
C ASP A 359 14.17 28.88 1.53
N THR A 360 14.27 27.78 2.29
CA THR A 360 15.41 26.84 2.21
C THR A 360 15.45 26.14 0.85
N ALA A 361 14.30 25.67 0.35
CA ALA A 361 14.19 25.07 -0.98
C ALA A 361 14.51 26.08 -2.10
N GLY A 362 14.11 27.34 -1.94
CA GLY A 362 14.46 28.42 -2.87
C GLY A 362 15.97 28.70 -2.90
N ILE A 363 16.63 28.69 -1.74
CA ILE A 363 18.09 28.85 -1.63
C ILE A 363 18.82 27.65 -2.24
N GLU A 364 18.37 26.42 -1.98
CA GLU A 364 18.96 25.21 -2.57
C GLU A 364 18.73 25.16 -4.09
N TYR A 365 17.55 25.56 -4.57
CA TYR A 365 17.26 25.67 -6.01
C TYR A 365 18.13 26.72 -6.70
N ALA A 366 18.32 27.89 -6.09
CA ALA A 366 19.23 28.92 -6.61
C ALA A 366 20.68 28.42 -6.65
N ARG A 367 21.13 27.67 -5.63
CA ARG A 367 22.46 27.04 -5.61
C ARG A 367 22.58 25.99 -6.71
N PHE A 368 21.57 25.15 -6.92
CA PHE A 368 21.54 24.16 -7.99
C PHE A 368 21.55 24.83 -9.37
N GLN A 369 20.78 25.90 -9.58
CA GLN A 369 20.82 26.67 -10.82
C GLN A 369 22.20 27.27 -11.09
N ALA A 370 22.87 27.81 -10.07
CA ALA A 370 24.23 28.33 -10.21
C ALA A 370 25.23 27.21 -10.58
N GLN A 371 25.13 26.04 -9.95
CA GLN A 371 25.94 24.86 -10.29
C GLN A 371 25.66 24.37 -11.71
N PHE A 372 24.40 24.36 -12.13
CA PHE A 372 24.02 23.96 -13.47
C PHE A 372 24.58 24.91 -14.54
N ILE A 373 24.53 26.22 -14.30
CA ILE A 373 25.14 27.23 -15.18
C ILE A 373 26.66 27.03 -15.27
N ASP A 374 27.33 26.74 -14.15
CA ASP A 374 28.77 26.46 -14.13
C ASP A 374 29.12 25.20 -14.93
N ILE A 375 28.36 24.12 -14.75
CA ILE A 375 28.53 22.87 -15.53
C ILE A 375 28.30 23.14 -17.02
N GLN A 376 27.28 23.91 -17.40
CA GLN A 376 27.07 24.30 -18.79
C GLN A 376 28.27 25.06 -19.35
N ALA A 377 28.81 26.02 -18.60
CA ALA A 377 30.00 26.77 -19.01
C ALA A 377 31.22 25.84 -19.20
N GLN A 378 31.43 24.87 -18.30
CA GLN A 378 32.49 23.86 -18.43
C GLN A 378 32.31 22.98 -19.68
N VAL A 379 31.08 22.52 -19.95
CA VAL A 379 30.76 21.74 -21.16
C VAL A 379 31.02 22.56 -22.43
N PHE A 380 30.66 23.84 -22.45
CA PHE A 380 30.97 24.72 -23.58
C PHE A 380 32.49 24.90 -23.76
N ALA A 381 33.26 25.03 -22.68
CA ALA A 381 34.72 25.11 -22.75
C ALA A 381 35.34 23.82 -23.32
N VAL A 382 34.86 22.64 -22.89
CA VAL A 382 35.31 21.35 -23.43
C VAL A 382 34.95 21.21 -24.91
N HIS A 383 33.75 21.61 -25.31
CA HIS A 383 33.37 21.60 -26.73
C HIS A 383 34.22 22.55 -27.58
N ALA A 384 34.58 23.73 -27.05
CA ALA A 384 35.48 24.65 -27.73
C ALA A 384 36.88 24.02 -27.90
N GLN A 385 37.42 23.38 -26.86
CA GLN A 385 38.70 22.69 -26.92
C GLN A 385 38.66 21.51 -27.92
N HIS A 386 37.57 20.73 -27.93
CA HIS A 386 37.41 19.63 -28.89
C HIS A 386 37.34 20.15 -30.33
N ARG A 387 36.64 21.26 -30.57
CA ARG A 387 36.59 21.90 -31.89
C ARG A 387 37.98 22.34 -32.35
N GLU A 388 38.75 22.97 -31.47
CA GLU A 388 40.15 23.35 -31.76
C GLU A 388 41.01 22.14 -32.11
N MET A 389 40.86 21.03 -31.37
CA MET A 389 41.57 19.78 -31.66
C MET A 389 41.17 19.21 -33.04
N VAL A 390 39.88 19.26 -33.39
CA VAL A 390 39.39 18.83 -34.71
C VAL A 390 39.98 19.70 -35.82
N ASP A 391 40.04 21.02 -35.64
CA ASP A 391 40.61 21.94 -36.63
C ASP A 391 42.13 21.68 -36.82
N ILE A 392 42.86 21.37 -35.74
CA ILE A 392 44.27 20.95 -35.81
C ILE A 392 44.42 19.66 -36.62
N VAL A 393 43.60 18.64 -36.33
CA VAL A 393 43.64 17.35 -37.05
C VAL A 393 43.28 17.53 -38.52
N GLN A 394 42.26 18.32 -38.83
CA GLN A 394 41.87 18.63 -40.21
C GLN A 394 42.98 19.37 -40.97
N THR A 395 43.65 20.31 -40.31
CA THR A 395 44.81 21.01 -40.88
C THR A 395 45.96 20.06 -41.16
N GLN A 396 46.29 19.16 -40.22
CA GLN A 396 47.31 18.13 -40.41
C GLN A 396 46.95 17.17 -41.55
N LEU A 397 45.69 16.75 -41.63
CA LEU A 397 45.20 15.89 -42.71
C LEU A 397 45.31 16.60 -44.06
N GLY A 398 44.96 17.88 -44.13
CA GLY A 398 45.13 18.71 -45.33
C GLY A 398 46.60 18.79 -45.78
N ASN A 399 47.52 18.95 -44.84
CA ASN A 399 48.97 18.95 -45.14
C ASN A 399 49.44 17.59 -45.66
N VAL A 400 48.99 16.48 -45.05
CA VAL A 400 49.31 15.11 -45.53
C VAL A 400 48.74 14.87 -46.92
N GLN A 401 47.51 15.33 -47.19
CA GLN A 401 46.90 15.23 -48.53
C GLN A 401 47.66 16.07 -49.57
N ALA A 402 48.15 17.25 -49.20
CA ALA A 402 48.99 18.08 -50.07
C ALA A 402 50.32 17.38 -50.37
N GLN A 403 50.99 16.82 -49.35
CA GLN A 403 52.21 16.03 -49.53
C GLN A 403 51.98 14.81 -50.43
N LEU A 404 50.89 14.08 -50.22
CA LEU A 404 50.50 12.96 -51.10
C LEU A 404 50.28 13.42 -52.54
N ARG A 405 49.63 14.58 -52.73
CA ARG A 405 49.40 15.16 -54.06
C ARG A 405 50.71 15.55 -54.75
N ASP A 406 51.71 16.02 -54.00
CA ASP A 406 53.04 16.34 -54.53
C ASP A 406 53.88 15.09 -54.82
N VAL A 407 53.63 13.98 -54.11
CA VAL A 407 54.27 12.68 -54.35
C VAL A 407 53.65 11.94 -55.55
N THR A 408 52.37 12.12 -55.83
CA THR A 408 51.68 11.51 -56.99
C THR A 408 52.40 11.76 -58.33
N PRO A 409 52.77 12.99 -58.73
CA PRO A 409 53.50 13.22 -59.97
C PRO A 409 54.94 12.69 -59.92
N LEU A 410 55.56 12.58 -58.73
CA LEU A 410 56.86 11.91 -58.59
C LEU A 410 56.74 10.40 -58.92
N ILE A 411 55.67 9.75 -58.46
CA ILE A 411 55.34 8.35 -58.81
C ILE A 411 55.03 8.21 -60.30
N GLU A 412 54.41 9.20 -60.94
CA GLU A 412 54.16 9.20 -62.39
C GLU A 412 55.44 9.47 -63.20
N THR A 413 56.41 10.23 -62.66
CA THR A 413 57.74 10.40 -63.28
C THR A 413 58.66 9.19 -63.10
N VAL A 414 58.38 8.29 -62.16
CA VAL A 414 58.94 6.93 -62.22
C VAL A 414 58.37 6.34 -63.49
N LYS A 415 59.17 6.35 -64.57
CA LYS A 415 58.81 5.76 -65.86
C LYS A 415 58.61 4.27 -65.64
N TRP A 416 57.42 3.89 -65.19
CA TRP A 416 57.02 2.51 -65.01
C TRP A 416 57.13 1.76 -66.32
N ASP A 417 57.02 2.43 -67.46
CA ASP A 417 57.29 1.84 -68.77
C ASP A 417 58.78 1.60 -69.03
N SER A 418 59.69 2.44 -68.51
CA SER A 418 61.14 2.19 -68.54
C SER A 418 61.53 1.07 -67.58
N VAL A 419 60.94 1.05 -66.39
CA VAL A 419 61.16 -0.03 -65.40
C VAL A 419 60.56 -1.32 -65.92
N ARG A 420 59.39 -1.29 -66.55
CA ARG A 420 58.71 -2.46 -67.15
C ARG A 420 59.45 -2.92 -68.40
N ALA A 421 60.00 -2.03 -69.22
CA ALA A 421 60.89 -2.39 -70.33
C ALA A 421 62.18 -3.04 -69.82
N GLN A 422 62.83 -2.46 -68.80
CA GLN A 422 63.98 -3.08 -68.14
C GLN A 422 63.62 -4.41 -67.47
N LEU A 423 62.42 -4.54 -66.90
CA LEU A 423 61.93 -5.79 -66.33
C LEU A 423 61.63 -6.82 -67.41
N CYS A 424 61.15 -6.41 -68.58
CA CYS A 424 60.94 -7.27 -69.74
C CYS A 424 62.26 -7.72 -70.35
N ASP A 425 63.24 -6.84 -70.48
CA ASP A 425 64.61 -7.18 -70.90
C ASP A 425 65.28 -8.10 -69.89
N PHE A 426 65.14 -7.80 -68.58
CA PHE A 426 65.64 -8.66 -67.51
C PHE A 426 64.91 -10.00 -67.48
N LYS A 427 63.61 -10.05 -67.78
CA LYS A 427 62.83 -11.27 -67.91
C LYS A 427 63.24 -12.07 -69.15
N ALA A 428 63.55 -11.43 -70.27
CA ALA A 428 64.11 -12.07 -71.46
C ALA A 428 65.51 -12.64 -71.16
N GLN A 429 66.36 -11.88 -70.47
CA GLN A 429 67.66 -12.34 -69.99
C GLN A 429 67.52 -13.50 -68.98
N LEU A 430 66.52 -13.45 -68.10
CA LEU A 430 66.18 -14.56 -67.19
C LEU A 430 65.63 -15.77 -67.92
N PHE A 431 64.94 -15.60 -69.06
CA PHE A 431 64.48 -16.70 -69.90
C PHE A 431 65.63 -17.35 -70.66
N ASP A 432 66.55 -16.56 -71.21
CA ASP A 432 67.78 -17.07 -71.82
C ASP A 432 68.69 -17.73 -70.76
N PHE A 433 68.83 -17.11 -69.60
CA PHE A 433 69.55 -17.68 -68.46
C PHE A 433 68.84 -18.94 -67.94
N SER A 434 67.50 -18.97 -67.93
CA SER A 434 66.69 -20.15 -67.59
C SER A 434 66.83 -21.25 -68.64
N ALA A 435 66.99 -20.93 -69.92
CA ALA A 435 67.23 -21.91 -70.97
C ALA A 435 68.63 -22.51 -70.80
N GLN A 436 69.63 -21.68 -70.51
CA GLN A 436 70.98 -22.12 -70.14
C GLN A 436 70.98 -22.93 -68.83
N LEU A 437 70.16 -22.56 -67.85
CA LEU A 437 69.95 -23.31 -66.61
C LEU A 437 69.18 -24.61 -66.83
N ARG A 438 68.30 -24.68 -67.85
CA ARG A 438 67.55 -25.89 -68.21
C ARG A 438 68.47 -26.88 -68.92
N ASP A 439 69.37 -26.41 -69.77
CA ASP A 439 70.46 -27.22 -70.33
C ASP A 439 71.42 -27.74 -69.24
N VAL A 440 71.60 -26.98 -68.15
CA VAL A 440 72.37 -27.39 -66.96
C VAL A 440 71.55 -28.25 -65.97
N GLN A 441 70.23 -28.09 -65.89
CA GLN A 441 69.31 -28.87 -65.04
C GLN A 441 68.95 -30.22 -65.66
N ASP A 442 68.93 -30.34 -66.99
CA ASP A 442 68.89 -31.63 -67.67
C ASP A 442 70.17 -32.44 -67.41
N ALA A 443 71.26 -31.78 -67.01
CA ALA A 443 72.49 -32.40 -66.51
C ALA A 443 72.54 -32.58 -64.97
N ALA A 444 71.61 -32.01 -64.20
CA ALA A 444 71.60 -32.09 -62.74
C ALA A 444 70.17 -32.04 -62.19
N ALA A 445 69.60 -33.23 -62.00
CA ALA A 445 68.26 -33.43 -61.48
C ALA A 445 68.12 -32.94 -60.03
N ILE A 446 67.41 -31.81 -59.79
CA ILE A 446 66.79 -31.50 -58.49
C ILE A 446 65.43 -30.77 -58.70
N PRO A 447 64.35 -31.13 -57.98
CA PRO A 447 63.00 -30.55 -58.13
C PRO A 447 62.79 -29.25 -57.33
N SER A 448 61.99 -28.34 -57.89
CA SER A 448 61.58 -27.06 -57.31
C SER A 448 60.12 -27.10 -56.84
N ALA A 449 59.85 -26.70 -55.59
CA ALA A 449 58.52 -26.40 -55.08
C ALA A 449 58.60 -25.28 -54.03
N VAL A 450 57.96 -24.14 -54.29
CA VAL A 450 57.71 -23.07 -53.30
C VAL A 450 56.25 -23.17 -52.86
N PRO A 451 55.94 -23.34 -51.55
CA PRO A 451 54.57 -23.59 -51.10
C PRO A 451 53.80 -22.30 -50.80
N ALA A 452 52.51 -22.32 -51.13
CA ALA A 452 51.53 -21.39 -50.58
C ALA A 452 51.44 -21.59 -49.05
N ILE A 453 51.46 -20.50 -48.29
CA ILE A 453 51.35 -20.54 -46.82
C ILE A 453 49.90 -20.93 -46.47
N ALA A 454 49.66 -22.22 -46.28
CA ALA A 454 48.40 -22.73 -45.79
C ALA A 454 48.20 -22.30 -44.31
N PRO A 455 46.98 -21.91 -43.91
CA PRO A 455 46.69 -21.62 -42.52
C PRO A 455 46.97 -22.85 -41.66
N ILE A 456 47.74 -22.65 -40.59
CA ILE A 456 48.14 -23.72 -39.70
C ILE A 456 47.04 -23.92 -38.65
N TYR A 457 46.36 -25.06 -38.70
CA TYR A 457 45.31 -25.41 -37.74
C TYR A 457 45.52 -26.81 -37.17
N VAL A 458 44.93 -27.05 -36.00
CA VAL A 458 44.80 -28.36 -35.38
C VAL A 458 43.36 -28.52 -34.92
N SER A 459 42.83 -29.73 -35.05
CA SER A 459 41.51 -30.10 -34.54
C SER A 459 41.61 -31.19 -33.49
N TRP A 460 40.70 -31.16 -32.53
CA TRP A 460 40.51 -32.18 -31.51
C TRP A 460 39.05 -32.60 -31.48
N THR A 461 38.84 -33.84 -31.05
CA THR A 461 37.53 -34.39 -30.76
C THR A 461 37.50 -34.83 -29.31
N SER A 462 36.39 -34.60 -28.61
CA SER A 462 36.24 -35.06 -27.24
C SER A 462 36.09 -36.58 -27.20
N ALA A 463 36.86 -37.21 -26.31
CA ALA A 463 36.93 -38.66 -26.17
C ALA A 463 35.71 -39.28 -25.51
N GLU A 464 35.11 -38.53 -24.59
CA GLU A 464 34.11 -38.96 -23.62
C GLU A 464 33.13 -37.82 -23.41
N SER A 465 31.90 -38.15 -23.01
CA SER A 465 30.94 -37.14 -22.55
C SER A 465 31.46 -36.50 -21.25
N ALA A 466 31.23 -35.20 -21.08
CA ALA A 466 31.66 -34.47 -19.89
C ALA A 466 30.45 -33.94 -19.12
N SER A 467 30.36 -34.33 -17.85
CA SER A 467 29.31 -33.86 -16.95
C SER A 467 29.55 -32.42 -16.49
N PRO A 468 28.54 -31.77 -15.90
CA PRO A 468 28.72 -30.44 -15.35
C PRO A 468 29.92 -30.34 -14.41
N SER A 469 30.61 -29.20 -14.47
CA SER A 469 31.85 -28.90 -13.74
C SER A 469 33.09 -29.67 -14.17
N MET A 470 32.98 -30.68 -15.06
CA MET A 470 34.13 -31.41 -15.59
C MET A 470 34.76 -30.69 -16.78
N PHE A 471 36.06 -30.93 -16.99
CA PHE A 471 36.76 -30.50 -18.20
C PHE A 471 36.61 -31.54 -19.31
N LEU A 472 36.38 -31.07 -20.54
CA LEU A 472 36.39 -31.90 -21.74
C LEU A 472 37.79 -32.50 -21.95
N LYS A 473 37.83 -33.80 -22.26
CA LYS A 473 39.05 -34.52 -22.63
C LYS A 473 39.21 -34.55 -24.14
N TRP A 474 40.30 -34.02 -24.66
CA TRP A 474 40.53 -33.80 -26.08
C TRP A 474 41.54 -34.79 -26.67
N ILE A 475 41.15 -35.46 -27.75
CA ILE A 475 42.04 -36.29 -28.57
C ILE A 475 42.33 -35.52 -29.85
N ALA A 476 43.60 -35.27 -30.13
CA ALA A 476 44.00 -34.54 -31.33
C ALA A 476 43.82 -35.40 -32.58
N ALA A 477 43.35 -34.77 -33.66
CA ALA A 477 43.41 -35.38 -34.98
C ALA A 477 44.88 -35.52 -35.42
N PRO A 478 45.22 -36.56 -36.22
CA PRO A 478 46.60 -36.85 -36.64
C PRO A 478 47.26 -35.78 -37.54
N THR A 479 46.59 -34.67 -37.81
CA THR A 479 47.11 -33.54 -38.61
C THR A 479 48.00 -32.63 -37.75
N ASN A 480 49.30 -32.88 -37.76
CA ASN A 480 50.30 -32.13 -36.99
C ASN A 480 51.00 -31.07 -37.86
N ILE A 481 50.39 -29.89 -38.00
CA ILE A 481 51.01 -28.76 -38.72
C ILE A 481 51.61 -27.72 -37.73
N PHE A 482 51.30 -27.80 -36.43
CA PHE A 482 51.86 -26.90 -35.41
C PHE A 482 52.09 -27.59 -34.06
N GLU A 483 53.10 -27.15 -33.32
CA GLU A 483 53.50 -27.71 -32.03
C GLU A 483 52.49 -27.41 -30.91
N TYR A 484 51.81 -28.45 -30.45
CA TYR A 484 51.00 -28.43 -29.24
C TYR A 484 51.40 -29.58 -28.31
N GLN A 485 51.06 -29.46 -27.04
CA GLN A 485 51.14 -30.57 -26.08
C GLN A 485 49.80 -30.71 -25.37
N THR A 486 49.27 -31.92 -25.29
CA THR A 486 48.12 -32.22 -24.44
C THR A 486 48.61 -32.76 -23.10
N SER A 487 47.96 -32.39 -21.99
CA SER A 487 48.24 -32.98 -20.68
C SER A 487 47.92 -34.48 -20.64
N ALA A 488 48.46 -35.20 -19.65
CA ALA A 488 48.27 -36.66 -19.51
C ALA A 488 46.81 -37.08 -19.31
N ASP A 489 45.97 -36.21 -18.75
CA ASP A 489 44.53 -36.39 -18.59
C ASP A 489 43.72 -35.92 -19.82
N CYS A 490 44.39 -35.45 -20.86
CA CYS A 490 43.83 -34.90 -22.08
C CYS A 490 42.94 -33.65 -21.90
N THR A 491 42.90 -33.02 -20.72
CA THR A 491 42.00 -31.87 -20.46
C THR A 491 42.61 -30.52 -20.83
N THR A 492 43.94 -30.43 -20.88
CA THR A 492 44.67 -29.19 -21.09
C THR A 492 45.45 -29.24 -22.39
N ILE A 493 45.20 -28.27 -23.27
CA ILE A 493 45.96 -28.09 -24.50
C ILE A 493 46.94 -26.94 -24.31
N ARG A 494 48.22 -27.20 -24.56
CA ARG A 494 49.29 -26.21 -24.49
C ARG A 494 49.69 -25.81 -25.90
N LEU A 495 49.51 -24.52 -26.20
CA LEU A 495 49.92 -23.92 -27.47
C LEU A 495 51.32 -23.35 -27.28
N ALA A 496 52.33 -23.93 -27.94
CA ALA A 496 53.74 -23.60 -27.70
C ALA A 496 54.16 -22.22 -28.26
N LYS A 497 53.56 -21.80 -29.37
CA LYS A 497 53.95 -20.58 -30.09
C LYS A 497 53.28 -19.32 -29.54
N ARG A 498 53.95 -18.19 -29.71
CA ARG A 498 53.36 -16.85 -29.49
C ARG A 498 52.63 -16.43 -30.76
N GLY A 499 51.50 -15.77 -30.64
CA GLY A 499 50.72 -15.40 -31.81
C GLY A 499 49.27 -15.05 -31.55
N LEU A 500 48.56 -14.74 -32.63
CA LEU A 500 47.12 -14.57 -32.67
C LEU A 500 46.48 -15.91 -33.03
N TYR A 501 45.62 -16.41 -32.15
CA TYR A 501 44.89 -17.67 -32.33
C TYR A 501 43.40 -17.40 -32.49
N TYR A 502 42.76 -18.15 -33.39
CA TYR A 502 41.30 -18.31 -33.42
C TYR A 502 40.96 -19.68 -32.83
N VAL A 503 40.08 -19.70 -31.83
CA VAL A 503 39.67 -20.91 -31.13
C VAL A 503 38.18 -21.07 -31.29
N GLU A 504 37.77 -22.24 -31.76
CA GLU A 504 36.37 -22.60 -31.94
C GLU A 504 36.10 -23.97 -31.35
N ALA A 505 35.13 -24.07 -30.45
CA ALA A 505 34.69 -25.33 -29.88
C ALA A 505 33.18 -25.50 -30.06
N HIS A 506 32.75 -26.71 -30.37
CA HIS A 506 31.37 -27.05 -30.68
C HIS A 506 31.00 -28.39 -30.05
N GLY A 507 29.92 -28.45 -29.28
CA GLY A 507 29.42 -29.67 -28.64
C GLY A 507 27.91 -29.80 -28.73
N VAL A 508 27.42 -31.03 -28.67
CA VAL A 508 25.98 -31.33 -28.53
C VAL A 508 25.70 -31.59 -27.06
N ILE A 509 24.58 -31.11 -26.56
CA ILE A 509 24.16 -31.31 -25.16
C ILE A 509 22.91 -32.19 -25.08
N ASP A 510 22.85 -33.03 -24.04
CA ASP A 510 21.72 -33.92 -23.77
C ASP A 510 20.58 -33.15 -23.07
N ALA A 511 19.59 -32.67 -23.84
CA ALA A 511 18.30 -32.09 -23.41
C ALA A 511 18.13 -30.54 -23.41
N VAL A 512 16.85 -30.14 -23.26
CA VAL A 512 16.24 -28.90 -23.76
C VAL A 512 16.07 -27.80 -22.69
N SER A 513 16.62 -27.93 -21.48
CA SER A 513 16.44 -26.90 -20.44
C SER A 513 17.55 -25.85 -20.42
N GLN A 514 17.15 -24.65 -20.01
CA GLN A 514 17.99 -23.45 -19.96
C GLN A 514 19.07 -23.57 -18.87
N GLY A 515 20.26 -22.98 -19.12
CA GLY A 515 21.31 -22.81 -18.10
C GLY A 515 22.58 -23.66 -18.25
N SER A 516 22.70 -24.49 -19.29
CA SER A 516 23.93 -25.24 -19.57
C SER A 516 24.80 -24.61 -20.63
N GLY A 517 26.09 -24.93 -20.64
CA GLY A 517 27.01 -24.39 -21.64
C GLY A 517 28.44 -24.88 -21.51
N MET A 518 29.29 -24.30 -22.34
CA MET A 518 30.73 -24.52 -22.33
C MET A 518 31.46 -23.25 -21.92
N ARG A 519 32.55 -23.40 -21.16
CA ARG A 519 33.39 -22.31 -20.69
C ARG A 519 34.83 -22.50 -21.18
N LEU A 520 35.39 -21.48 -21.81
CA LEU A 520 36.80 -21.44 -22.19
C LEU A 520 37.62 -20.87 -21.03
N VAL A 521 38.54 -21.68 -20.53
CA VAL A 521 39.46 -21.33 -19.45
C VAL A 521 40.88 -21.25 -20.01
N VAL A 522 41.49 -20.06 -19.92
CA VAL A 522 42.86 -19.81 -20.39
C VAL A 522 43.74 -19.48 -19.21
N ASP A 523 44.83 -20.23 -19.05
CA ASP A 523 45.77 -20.11 -17.93
C ASP A 523 45.10 -20.14 -16.54
N GLY A 524 43.94 -20.81 -16.43
CA GLY A 524 43.17 -20.92 -15.18
C GLY A 524 42.13 -19.83 -14.97
N VAL A 525 42.02 -18.85 -15.88
CA VAL A 525 41.02 -17.79 -15.84
C VAL A 525 39.89 -18.11 -16.82
N ASN A 526 38.64 -17.99 -16.38
CA ASN A 526 37.49 -18.02 -17.28
C ASN A 526 37.50 -16.76 -18.15
N ILE A 527 37.63 -16.92 -19.46
CA ILE A 527 37.65 -15.78 -20.39
C ILE A 527 36.39 -15.68 -21.26
N HIS A 528 35.68 -16.80 -21.45
CA HIS A 528 34.47 -16.81 -22.28
C HIS A 528 33.55 -17.95 -21.88
N THR A 529 32.25 -17.70 -21.94
CA THR A 529 31.20 -18.66 -21.63
C THR A 529 30.20 -18.62 -22.79
N SER A 530 29.98 -19.76 -23.44
CA SER A 530 29.03 -19.87 -24.54
C SER A 530 27.61 -19.71 -23.99
N PRO A 531 26.79 -18.81 -24.57
CA PRO A 531 25.35 -18.89 -24.38
C PRO A 531 24.83 -20.15 -25.09
N LEU A 532 23.82 -20.78 -24.51
CA LEU A 532 23.13 -21.92 -25.14
C LEU A 532 22.40 -21.40 -26.38
N ASP A 533 22.69 -21.96 -27.56
CA ASP A 533 22.00 -21.55 -28.81
C ASP A 533 20.58 -22.13 -28.79
N HIS A 534 19.63 -21.35 -28.26
CA HIS A 534 18.21 -21.70 -28.13
C HIS A 534 17.47 -21.62 -29.47
N ASN A 535 18.02 -22.21 -30.53
CA ASN A 535 17.25 -22.43 -31.74
C ASN A 535 16.28 -23.60 -31.52
N ILE A 536 15.15 -23.32 -30.86
CA ILE A 536 14.09 -24.24 -30.36
C ILE A 536 13.58 -25.24 -31.44
N ARG A 537 13.89 -25.01 -32.72
CA ARG A 537 13.49 -25.89 -33.83
C ARG A 537 14.45 -27.03 -34.14
N ARG A 538 15.66 -27.08 -33.56
CA ARG A 538 16.61 -28.18 -33.78
C ARG A 538 16.49 -29.21 -32.67
N SER A 539 16.39 -30.49 -33.04
CA SER A 539 16.20 -31.62 -32.12
C SER A 539 17.37 -31.83 -31.15
N ASN A 540 18.53 -31.22 -31.42
CA ASN A 540 19.75 -31.35 -30.62
C ASN A 540 20.30 -29.94 -30.31
N PRO A 541 20.21 -29.47 -29.05
CA PRO A 541 20.80 -28.20 -28.68
C PRO A 541 22.34 -28.27 -28.77
N VAL A 542 22.94 -27.17 -29.23
CA VAL A 542 24.38 -27.07 -29.50
C VAL A 542 24.97 -25.98 -28.63
N VAL A 543 26.16 -26.24 -28.10
CA VAL A 543 26.99 -25.24 -27.42
C VAL A 543 28.18 -24.89 -28.32
N ARG A 544 28.43 -23.59 -28.51
CA ARG A 544 29.50 -23.11 -29.39
C ARG A 544 30.25 -21.95 -28.76
N ILE A 545 31.58 -22.09 -28.66
CA ILE A 545 32.49 -21.00 -28.33
C ILE A 545 33.26 -20.64 -29.59
N SER A 546 33.34 -19.35 -29.91
CA SER A 546 34.25 -18.80 -30.90
C SER A 546 34.96 -17.59 -30.29
N HIS A 547 36.29 -17.62 -30.22
CA HIS A 547 37.06 -16.57 -29.53
C HIS A 547 38.45 -16.37 -30.15
N MET A 548 38.91 -15.12 -30.18
CA MET A 548 40.29 -14.78 -30.59
C MET A 548 41.17 -14.59 -29.37
N LEU A 549 42.37 -15.18 -29.38
CA LEU A 549 43.34 -15.13 -28.30
C LEU A 549 44.65 -14.54 -28.79
N ILE A 550 45.22 -13.62 -27.99
CA ILE A 550 46.57 -13.10 -28.21
C ILE A 550 47.49 -13.77 -27.19
N ALA A 551 48.44 -14.56 -27.69
CA ALA A 551 49.40 -15.29 -26.89
C ALA A 551 50.77 -14.60 -26.94
N SER A 552 51.14 -13.87 -25.89
CA SER A 552 52.52 -13.37 -25.71
C SER A 552 53.46 -14.40 -25.10
N LYS A 553 52.91 -15.54 -24.65
CA LYS A 553 53.59 -16.68 -24.03
C LYS A 553 52.82 -17.97 -24.35
N GLN A 554 53.35 -19.11 -23.94
CA GLN A 554 52.67 -20.39 -24.02
C GLN A 554 51.29 -20.31 -23.31
N LEU A 555 50.22 -20.64 -24.04
CA LEU A 555 48.86 -20.65 -23.49
C LEU A 555 48.44 -22.05 -23.08
N ARG A 556 47.69 -22.14 -21.98
CA ARG A 556 46.99 -23.37 -21.55
C ARG A 556 45.49 -23.18 -21.74
N LEU A 557 44.93 -23.91 -22.71
CA LEU A 557 43.49 -23.93 -22.98
C LEU A 557 42.84 -25.12 -22.27
N ARG A 558 41.69 -24.87 -21.64
CA ARG A 558 40.79 -25.89 -21.10
C ARG A 558 39.35 -25.50 -21.41
N PHE A 559 38.48 -26.49 -21.57
CA PHE A 559 37.05 -26.28 -21.79
C PHE A 559 36.27 -26.99 -20.70
N GLN A 560 35.51 -26.23 -19.92
CA GLN A 560 34.72 -26.74 -18.80
C GLN A 560 33.24 -26.75 -19.15
N CYS A 561 32.57 -27.86 -18.88
CA CYS A 561 31.11 -27.95 -18.94
C CYS A 561 30.52 -27.27 -17.69
N PHE A 562 29.43 -26.53 -17.84
CA PHE A 562 28.68 -25.99 -16.70
C PHE A 562 27.18 -26.11 -16.94
N GLY A 563 26.40 -26.04 -15.86
CA GLY A 563 24.94 -26.23 -15.88
C GLY A 563 24.51 -27.59 -15.37
N THR A 564 23.48 -28.16 -15.97
CA THR A 564 22.82 -29.39 -15.52
C THR A 564 23.04 -30.59 -16.45
N TYR A 565 23.58 -30.36 -17.64
CA TYR A 565 23.69 -31.37 -18.71
C TYR A 565 25.11 -31.74 -19.06
N ASN A 566 25.23 -32.92 -19.68
CA ASN A 566 26.48 -33.42 -20.22
C ASN A 566 26.69 -32.82 -21.61
N ILE A 567 27.94 -32.51 -21.94
CA ILE A 567 28.33 -32.37 -23.34
C ILE A 567 28.65 -33.78 -23.85
N ASP A 568 27.95 -34.21 -24.89
CA ASP A 568 28.15 -35.54 -25.48
C ASP A 568 29.57 -35.70 -26.04
N GLN A 569 30.06 -36.94 -26.01
CA GLN A 569 31.26 -37.33 -26.73
C GLN A 569 31.18 -36.90 -28.21
N GLY A 570 32.32 -36.57 -28.81
CA GLY A 570 32.35 -36.10 -30.20
C GLY A 570 32.25 -34.58 -30.36
N ALA A 571 32.18 -33.80 -29.29
CA ALA A 571 32.44 -32.36 -29.35
C ALA A 571 33.76 -32.07 -30.08
N THR A 572 33.79 -31.06 -30.93
CA THR A 572 34.95 -30.70 -31.75
C THR A 572 35.57 -29.40 -31.24
N LEU A 573 36.90 -29.30 -31.36
CA LEU A 573 37.67 -28.10 -31.09
C LEU A 573 38.61 -27.86 -32.26
N THR A 574 38.64 -26.65 -32.78
CA THR A 574 39.55 -26.20 -33.81
C THR A 574 40.34 -25.01 -33.28
N VAL A 575 41.66 -25.06 -33.41
CA VAL A 575 42.56 -23.94 -33.10
C VAL A 575 43.34 -23.60 -34.36
N VAL A 576 43.27 -22.34 -34.78
CA VAL A 576 43.97 -21.81 -35.95
C VAL A 576 44.98 -20.77 -35.47
N LEU A 577 46.26 -20.94 -35.84
CA LEU A 577 47.28 -19.91 -35.68
C LEU A 577 47.19 -18.94 -36.86
N MET A 578 46.61 -17.77 -36.60
CA MET A 578 46.37 -16.75 -37.62
C MET A 578 47.64 -15.95 -37.95
N ASN A 579 48.44 -15.64 -36.92
CA ASN A 579 49.71 -14.94 -37.09
C ASN A 579 50.67 -15.33 -35.96
N GLU A 580 51.88 -15.76 -36.30
CA GLU A 580 52.94 -16.05 -35.33
C GLU A 580 53.66 -14.75 -34.95
N PHE A 581 53.88 -14.52 -33.66
CA PHE A 581 54.67 -13.38 -33.21
C PHE A 581 56.14 -13.77 -33.13
N ALA A 582 57.00 -12.88 -33.62
CA ALA A 582 58.44 -13.00 -33.56
C ALA A 582 58.99 -12.97 -32.12
#